data_AF-A0A6U4KGY4-F1
#
_entry.id   AF-A0A6U4KGY4-F1
#
_cell.length_a   1.000
_cell.length_b   1.000
_cell.length_c   1.000
_cell.angle_alpha   90.00
_cell.angle_beta   90.00
_cell.angle_gamma   90.00
#
_symmetry.space_group_name_H-M   'P 1'
#
loop_
_entity.id
_entity.type
_entity.pdbx_description
1 polymer ?
#
loop_
_entity_poly.entity_id
_entity_poly.type
_entity_poly.pdbx_seq_one_letter_code
_entity_poly.pdbx_strand_id
1 'polypeptide(L)'
;MGSGKRQYMSAIFAHNEEQLAAARESHAQKVSEKKGRVSTVVEKATDFYEAEAYHQKWLLQRKANWFRALELQDARDMIESPAACRLNAYVAQAIDTQTMVGHVQKWGEGEGVSDEVRQNVLRRIKLED
;
A
#
# COMPACT_ATOMS: atom_id res chain seq x y z
N MET A 1 12.91 -26.23 -17.28
CA MET A 1 13.12 -25.57 -15.98
C MET A 1 11.76 -25.43 -15.31
N GLY A 2 11.67 -25.80 -14.04
CA GLY A 2 10.42 -26.19 -13.38
C GLY A 2 9.33 -25.12 -13.38
N SER A 3 8.10 -25.56 -13.64
CA SER A 3 6.84 -24.86 -13.43
C SER A 3 6.60 -24.63 -11.94
N GLY A 4 7.43 -23.79 -11.31
CA GLY A 4 7.13 -23.24 -9.99
C GLY A 4 5.93 -22.31 -10.11
N LYS A 5 4.94 -22.44 -9.21
CA LYS A 5 3.84 -21.47 -9.14
C LYS A 5 4.45 -20.09 -8.91
N ARG A 6 4.38 -19.22 -9.93
CA ARG A 6 4.86 -17.82 -9.85
C ARG A 6 4.04 -17.00 -8.86
N GLN A 7 2.79 -17.40 -8.61
CA GLN A 7 1.96 -16.82 -7.57
C GLN A 7 2.64 -16.96 -6.20
N TYR A 8 2.71 -15.86 -5.46
CA TYR A 8 3.39 -15.72 -4.17
C TYR A 8 4.92 -15.78 -4.19
N MET A 9 5.57 -15.68 -5.36
CA MET A 9 7.03 -15.55 -5.39
C MET A 9 7.48 -14.23 -4.76
N SER A 10 8.58 -14.26 -4.01
CA SER A 10 9.25 -13.03 -3.56
C SER A 10 10.04 -12.46 -4.74
N ALA A 11 9.78 -11.20 -5.10
CA ALA A 11 10.41 -10.55 -6.23
C ALA A 11 10.58 -9.05 -6.00
N ILE A 12 11.60 -8.47 -6.65
CA ILE A 12 11.81 -7.03 -6.82
C ILE A 12 11.90 -6.78 -8.32
N PHE A 13 11.02 -5.94 -8.86
CA PHE A 13 11.00 -5.55 -10.27
C PHE A 13 11.48 -4.11 -10.40
N ALA A 14 12.69 -3.92 -10.91
CA ALA A 14 13.32 -2.60 -11.06
C ALA A 14 12.91 -1.92 -12.38
N HIS A 15 12.51 -0.65 -12.32
CA HIS A 15 12.09 0.13 -13.48
C HIS A 15 13.25 0.90 -14.15
N ASN A 16 14.41 0.99 -13.51
CA ASN A 16 15.61 1.60 -14.07
C ASN A 16 16.89 0.93 -13.52
N GLU A 17 18.05 1.32 -14.07
CA GLU A 17 19.34 0.73 -13.68
C GLU A 17 19.75 1.08 -12.24
N GLU A 18 19.37 2.26 -11.74
CA GLU A 18 19.65 2.68 -10.36
C GLU A 18 18.93 1.77 -9.35
N GLN A 19 17.63 1.54 -9.56
CA GLN A 19 16.83 0.61 -8.77
C GLN A 19 17.37 -0.83 -8.89
N LEU A 20 17.82 -1.24 -10.08
CA LEU A 20 18.35 -2.57 -10.30
C LEU A 20 19.67 -2.78 -9.53
N ALA A 21 20.56 -1.78 -9.54
CA ALA A 21 21.80 -1.79 -8.79
C ALA A 21 21.53 -1.85 -7.29
N ALA A 22 20.67 -0.96 -6.76
CA ALA A 22 20.32 -0.92 -5.34
C ALA A 22 19.63 -2.22 -4.87
N ALA A 23 18.75 -2.80 -5.69
CA ALA A 23 18.09 -4.07 -5.38
C ALA A 23 19.09 -5.24 -5.33
N ARG A 24 20.05 -5.30 -6.26
CA ARG A 24 21.11 -6.32 -6.28
C ARG A 24 22.06 -6.18 -5.10
N GLU A 25 22.44 -4.96 -4.75
CA GLU A 25 23.28 -4.66 -3.60
C GLU A 25 22.61 -5.13 -2.31
N SER A 26 21.37 -4.72 -2.05
CA SER A 26 20.64 -5.13 -0.84
C SER A 26 20.38 -6.64 -0.80
N HIS A 27 20.13 -7.27 -1.96
CA HIS A 27 19.99 -8.72 -2.05
C HIS A 27 21.30 -9.43 -1.68
N ALA A 28 22.44 -8.99 -2.23
CA ALA A 28 23.75 -9.56 -1.93
C ALA A 28 24.10 -9.41 -0.45
N GLN A 29 23.85 -8.23 0.12
CA GLN A 29 23.98 -8.00 1.56
C GLN A 29 23.13 -9.02 2.35
N LYS A 30 21.87 -9.22 1.97
CA LYS A 30 20.97 -10.12 2.71
C LYS A 30 21.31 -11.59 2.58
N VAL A 31 21.85 -12.00 1.44
CA VAL A 31 22.43 -13.34 1.26
C VAL A 31 23.61 -13.55 2.21
N SER A 32 24.44 -12.53 2.41
CA SER A 32 25.61 -12.63 3.30
C SER A 32 25.23 -12.71 4.78
N GLU A 33 24.19 -11.99 5.20
CA GLU A 33 23.75 -11.94 6.60
C GLU A 33 22.94 -13.18 7.04
N LYS A 34 22.28 -13.85 6.09
CA LYS A 34 21.30 -14.90 6.41
C LYS A 34 21.95 -16.28 6.34
N LYS A 35 21.78 -17.09 7.39
CA LYS A 35 22.21 -18.51 7.42
C LYS A 35 21.44 -19.45 6.48
N GLY A 36 20.58 -18.91 5.60
CA GLY A 36 19.70 -19.70 4.74
C GLY A 36 19.38 -18.98 3.43
N ARG A 37 18.72 -19.70 2.51
CA ARG A 37 18.47 -19.21 1.16
C ARG A 37 17.61 -17.94 1.17
N VAL A 38 18.05 -16.92 0.44
CA VAL A 38 17.22 -15.80 -0.01
C VAL A 38 16.58 -16.23 -1.33
N SER A 39 15.24 -16.31 -1.36
CA SER A 39 14.48 -16.74 -2.54
C SER A 39 14.00 -15.58 -3.41
N THR A 40 14.27 -14.35 -3.00
CA THR A 40 13.85 -13.14 -3.71
C THR A 40 14.54 -13.07 -5.07
N VAL A 41 13.76 -12.90 -6.13
CA VAL A 41 14.26 -12.69 -7.48
C VAL A 41 14.37 -11.19 -7.77
N VAL A 42 15.47 -10.75 -8.37
CA VAL A 42 15.66 -9.35 -8.78
C VAL A 42 15.71 -9.29 -10.31
N GLU A 43 14.68 -8.70 -10.90
CA GLU A 43 14.48 -8.62 -12.36
C GLU A 43 14.15 -7.19 -12.80
N LYS A 44 14.30 -6.89 -14.10
CA LYS A 44 13.77 -5.66 -14.67
C LYS A 44 12.25 -5.78 -14.76
N ALA A 45 11.53 -4.70 -14.43
CA ALA A 45 10.10 -4.62 -14.61
C ALA A 45 9.74 -4.77 -16.10
N THR A 46 8.63 -5.46 -16.35
CA THR A 46 7.97 -5.53 -17.66
C THR A 46 6.58 -4.91 -17.50
N ASP A 47 5.59 -5.36 -18.25
CA ASP A 47 4.22 -4.87 -18.10
C ASP A 47 3.66 -5.20 -16.70
N PHE A 48 3.02 -4.20 -16.10
CA PHE A 48 2.23 -4.36 -14.89
C PHE A 48 0.75 -4.37 -15.28
N TYR A 49 0.08 -5.48 -14.99
CA TYR A 49 -1.35 -5.63 -15.20
C TYR A 49 -2.07 -5.37 -13.89
N GLU A 50 -2.91 -4.33 -13.85
CA GLU A 50 -3.70 -4.02 -12.67
C GLU A 50 -4.66 -5.17 -12.35
N ALA A 51 -4.69 -5.60 -11.08
CA ALA A 51 -5.65 -6.58 -10.60
C ALA A 51 -7.06 -6.00 -10.53
N GLU A 52 -8.07 -6.88 -10.52
CA GLU A 52 -9.49 -6.51 -10.47
C GLU A 52 -9.82 -5.61 -9.28
N ALA A 53 -10.86 -4.79 -9.43
CA ALA A 53 -11.23 -3.76 -8.44
C ALA A 53 -11.42 -4.31 -7.02
N TYR A 54 -11.93 -5.53 -6.86
CA TYR A 54 -12.16 -6.13 -5.53
C TYR A 54 -10.85 -6.47 -4.80
N HIS A 55 -9.70 -6.55 -5.49
CA HIS A 55 -8.40 -6.74 -4.86
C HIS A 55 -7.79 -5.43 -4.32
N GLN A 56 -8.24 -4.27 -4.81
CA GLN A 56 -7.67 -2.97 -4.47
C GLN A 56 -8.11 -2.51 -3.08
N LYS A 57 -7.18 -2.20 -2.16
CA LYS A 57 -7.52 -1.76 -0.78
C LYS A 57 -8.54 -2.69 -0.10
N TRP A 58 -8.38 -4.01 -0.28
CA TRP A 58 -9.36 -5.03 0.10
C TRP A 58 -9.85 -4.95 1.56
N LEU A 59 -8.96 -4.64 2.52
CA LEU A 59 -9.34 -4.51 3.94
C LEU A 59 -10.25 -3.30 4.18
N LEU A 60 -9.95 -2.17 3.52
CA LEU A 60 -10.81 -0.98 3.55
C LEU A 60 -12.19 -1.27 2.95
N GLN A 61 -12.26 -1.91 1.77
CA GLN A 61 -13.53 -2.27 1.13
C GLN A 61 -14.44 -3.12 2.03
N ARG A 62 -13.86 -4.01 2.84
CA ARG A 62 -14.60 -4.87 3.76
C ARG A 62 -15.11 -4.15 5.01
N LYS A 63 -14.63 -2.95 5.29
CA LYS A 63 -15.10 -2.10 6.38
C LYS A 63 -15.92 -0.95 5.81
N ALA A 64 -17.16 -1.25 5.43
CA ALA A 64 -18.06 -0.32 4.74
C ALA A 64 -18.15 1.06 5.40
N ASN A 65 -18.14 1.13 6.73
CA ASN A 65 -18.18 2.38 7.50
C ASN A 65 -16.95 3.27 7.24
N TRP A 66 -15.77 2.68 7.14
CA TRP A 66 -14.52 3.37 6.84
C TRP A 66 -14.38 3.69 5.36
N PHE A 67 -14.75 2.74 4.49
CA PHE A 67 -14.73 2.93 3.05
C PHE A 67 -15.58 4.13 2.62
N ARG A 68 -16.82 4.23 3.11
CA ARG A 68 -17.73 5.33 2.78
C ARG A 68 -17.28 6.67 3.35
N ALA A 69 -16.43 6.68 4.37
CA ALA A 69 -15.96 7.91 5.00
C ALA A 69 -15.09 8.76 4.05
N LEU A 70 -14.48 8.14 3.02
CA LEU A 70 -13.65 8.85 2.04
C LEU A 70 -14.46 9.55 0.95
N GLU A 71 -15.73 9.21 0.78
CA GLU A 71 -16.64 9.83 -0.22
C GLU A 71 -16.04 9.88 -1.64
N LEU A 72 -15.29 8.84 -2.02
CA LEU A 72 -14.67 8.72 -3.33
C LEU A 72 -15.73 8.65 -4.43
N GLN A 73 -15.51 9.41 -5.51
CA GLN A 73 -16.47 9.55 -6.61
C GLN A 73 -16.13 8.62 -7.77
N ASP A 74 -14.84 8.39 -8.03
CA ASP A 74 -14.36 7.47 -9.06
C ASP A 74 -13.77 6.20 -8.42
N ALA A 75 -13.97 5.05 -9.07
CA ALA A 75 -13.31 3.81 -8.68
C ALA A 75 -11.77 3.92 -8.76
N ARG A 76 -11.25 4.77 -9.66
CA ARG A 76 -9.82 5.06 -9.78
C ARG A 76 -9.25 5.76 -8.55
N ASP A 77 -10.05 6.61 -7.88
CA ASP A 77 -9.62 7.28 -6.65
C ASP A 77 -9.28 6.25 -5.55
N MET A 78 -9.92 5.08 -5.56
CA MET A 78 -9.58 3.99 -4.63
C MET A 78 -8.13 3.50 -4.78
N ILE A 79 -7.66 3.50 -6.02
CA ILE A 79 -6.35 2.96 -6.39
C ILE A 79 -5.30 4.03 -6.11
N GLU A 80 -5.53 5.26 -6.60
CA GLU A 80 -4.54 6.34 -6.65
C GLU A 80 -4.53 7.23 -5.41
N SER A 81 -5.62 7.33 -4.65
CA SER A 81 -5.69 8.22 -3.49
C SER A 81 -4.71 7.80 -2.41
N PRO A 82 -3.76 8.67 -2.01
CA PRO A 82 -2.89 8.37 -0.90
C PRO A 82 -3.65 8.41 0.44
N ALA A 83 -4.77 9.13 0.54
CA ALA A 83 -5.69 9.03 1.68
C ALA A 83 -6.33 7.64 1.79
N ALA A 84 -6.81 7.07 0.67
CA ALA A 84 -7.31 5.69 0.65
C ALA A 84 -6.25 4.65 1.02
N CYS A 85 -5.00 4.87 0.59
CA CYS A 85 -3.86 4.03 0.97
C CYS A 85 -3.63 4.02 2.48
N ARG A 86 -3.56 5.21 3.09
CA ARG A 86 -3.32 5.35 4.54
C ARG A 86 -4.49 4.82 5.37
N LEU A 87 -5.72 5.10 4.95
CA LEU A 87 -6.89 4.57 5.65
C LEU A 87 -6.97 3.05 5.56
N ASN A 88 -6.60 2.45 4.41
CA ASN A 88 -6.49 1.00 4.30
C ASN A 88 -5.41 0.43 5.24
N ALA A 89 -4.28 1.11 5.41
CA ALA A 89 -3.24 0.70 6.37
C ALA A 89 -3.73 0.76 7.83
N TYR A 90 -4.46 1.82 8.20
CA TYR A 90 -5.05 1.95 9.54
C TYR A 90 -6.09 0.86 9.81
N VAL A 91 -7.02 0.63 8.87
CA VAL A 91 -8.03 -0.44 8.96
C VAL A 91 -7.37 -1.83 9.01
N ALA A 92 -6.22 -1.99 8.37
CA ALA A 92 -5.41 -3.21 8.43
C ALA A 92 -4.61 -3.36 9.73
N GLN A 93 -4.67 -2.39 10.65
CA GLN A 93 -3.86 -2.32 11.87
C GLN A 93 -2.35 -2.33 11.60
N ALA A 94 -1.94 -1.86 10.41
CA ALA A 94 -0.54 -1.71 10.04
C ALA A 94 0.08 -0.41 10.57
N ILE A 95 -0.76 0.56 10.95
CA ILE A 95 -0.37 1.82 11.60
C ILE A 95 -1.30 2.07 12.80
N ASP A 96 -0.78 2.73 13.83
CA ASP A 96 -1.54 3.08 15.03
C ASP A 96 -2.40 4.34 14.85
N THR A 97 -3.30 4.59 15.81
CA THR A 97 -4.19 5.76 15.84
C THR A 97 -3.40 7.06 15.79
N GLN A 98 -2.30 7.18 16.52
CA GLN A 98 -1.49 8.41 16.55
C GLN A 98 -0.92 8.75 15.17
N THR A 99 -0.38 7.75 14.49
CA THR A 99 0.15 7.85 13.12
C THR A 99 -0.96 8.22 12.14
N MET A 100 -2.12 7.56 12.24
CA MET A 100 -3.26 7.87 11.37
C MET A 100 -3.75 9.32 11.57
N VAL A 101 -3.89 9.78 12.83
CA VAL A 101 -4.27 11.17 13.11
C VAL A 101 -3.27 12.15 12.50
N GLY A 102 -1.96 11.90 12.64
CA GLY A 102 -0.93 12.73 12.03
C GLY A 102 -1.00 12.78 10.50
N HIS A 103 -1.43 11.69 9.86
CA HIS A 103 -1.72 11.70 8.43
C HIS A 103 -2.97 12.51 8.07
N VAL A 104 -4.07 12.29 8.78
CA VAL A 104 -5.36 12.96 8.50
C VAL A 104 -5.27 14.47 8.73
N GLN A 105 -4.47 14.93 9.70
CA GLN A 105 -4.23 16.35 9.93
C GLN A 105 -3.61 17.07 8.72
N LYS A 106 -2.82 16.36 7.91
CA LYS A 106 -2.19 16.87 6.69
C LYS A 106 -3.11 16.78 5.46
N TRP A 107 -4.28 16.14 5.58
CA TRP A 107 -5.25 16.12 4.49
C TRP A 107 -5.77 17.55 4.26
N GLY A 108 -5.80 17.95 2.99
CA GLY A 108 -6.00 19.34 2.56
C GLY A 108 -4.76 19.97 1.92
N GLU A 109 -3.55 19.57 2.32
CA GLU A 109 -2.27 20.07 1.78
C GLU A 109 -1.73 19.18 0.64
N GLY A 110 -2.56 18.88 -0.37
CA GLY A 110 -2.14 18.14 -1.57
C GLY A 110 -2.60 16.68 -1.68
N GLU A 111 -3.43 16.22 -0.74
CA GLU A 111 -3.94 14.84 -0.68
C GLU A 111 -5.29 14.64 -1.40
N GLY A 112 -5.88 15.70 -1.96
CA GLY A 112 -7.10 15.63 -2.77
C GLY A 112 -8.37 15.29 -1.99
N VAL A 113 -8.39 15.48 -0.67
CA VAL A 113 -9.53 15.17 0.21
C VAL A 113 -10.16 16.46 0.74
N SER A 114 -11.49 16.53 0.76
CA SER A 114 -12.22 17.67 1.30
C SER A 114 -12.08 17.79 2.83
N ASP A 115 -12.26 19.00 3.34
CA ASP A 115 -12.29 19.23 4.79
C ASP A 115 -13.39 18.43 5.50
N GLU A 116 -14.53 18.25 4.84
CA GLU A 116 -15.64 17.46 5.36
C GLU A 116 -15.26 15.99 5.54
N VAL A 117 -14.66 15.38 4.52
CA VAL A 117 -14.15 14.00 4.58
C VAL A 117 -13.08 13.86 5.66
N ARG A 118 -12.15 14.81 5.75
CA ARG A 118 -11.13 14.84 6.80
C ARG A 118 -11.76 14.83 8.20
N GLN A 119 -12.73 15.71 8.44
CA GLN A 119 -13.41 15.79 9.74
C GLN A 119 -14.24 14.54 10.03
N ASN A 120 -14.89 13.95 9.02
CA ASN A 120 -15.63 12.69 9.14
C ASN A 120 -14.70 11.55 9.58
N VAL A 121 -13.52 11.41 8.95
CA VAL A 121 -12.52 10.42 9.34
C VAL A 121 -11.99 10.67 10.75
N LEU A 122 -11.64 11.90 11.12
CA LEU A 122 -11.19 12.22 12.49
C LEU A 122 -12.23 11.88 13.55
N ARG A 123 -13.51 12.16 13.29
CA ARG A 123 -14.60 11.81 14.21
C ARG A 123 -14.71 10.30 14.39
N ARG A 124 -14.54 9.53 13.31
CA ARG A 124 -14.61 8.06 13.36
C ARG A 124 -13.48 7.45 14.15
N ILE A 125 -12.25 7.95 13.99
CA ILE A 125 -11.09 7.46 14.76
C ILE A 125 -11.39 7.58 16.26
N LYS A 126 -11.92 8.73 16.70
CA LYS A 126 -12.28 8.98 18.10
C LYS A 126 -13.42 8.12 18.64
N LEU A 127 -14.21 7.46 17.78
CA LEU A 127 -15.31 6.58 18.19
C LEU A 127 -14.88 5.12 18.34
N GLU A 128 -13.70 4.76 17.80
CA GLU A 128 -13.15 3.40 17.89
C GLU A 128 -12.06 3.26 18.98
N ASP A 129 -11.51 4.38 19.48
CA ASP A 129 -10.64 4.45 20.68
C ASP A 129 -11.47 4.46 21.99
#